data_AF-R7Q2K6-F1
#
_entry.id   AF-R7Q2K6-F1
#
_cell.length_a   1.000
_cell.length_b   1.000
_cell.length_c   1.000
_cell.angle_alpha   90.00
_cell.angle_beta   90.00
_cell.angle_gamma   90.00
#
_symmetry.space_group_name_H-M   'P 1'
#
loop_
_entity.id
_entity.type
_entity.pdbx_description
1 polymer ?
#
loop_
_entity_poly.entity_id
_entity_poly.type
_entity_poly.pdbx_seq_one_letter_code
_entity_poly.pdbx_strand_id
1 'polypeptide(L)'
;MCETGFPGNYGDFDSLTRAVSCTADPGEWDLQLSFSSRTVVPSIGVHPWNCGCWNVSVEERFLSILEKSSSCQIGEIGLDSKKGDVSEQMPSFTGQLDAASSMDRVVSIHMVGAEKQVLDAIRTHGRSCRGIILHSFSSESYVKPFLDLGCMFSLSPRILARSKDKVRRLLDLIPDDRLLLESDAPHQGRFFTGMGDFVRSMADVKGCSPHDLARNTYENLERTVG
;
A
#
# COMPACT_ATOMS: atom_id res chain seq x y z
N MET A 1 -5.73 -15.67 -10.70
CA MET A 1 -6.84 -16.04 -11.60
C MET A 1 -7.98 -16.54 -10.73
N CYS A 2 -9.19 -15.98 -10.85
CA CYS A 2 -10.39 -16.53 -10.21
C CYS A 2 -11.22 -17.23 -11.30
N GLU A 3 -11.86 -18.36 -10.98
CA GLU A 3 -12.82 -19.01 -11.90
C GLU A 3 -14.04 -18.14 -12.21
N THR A 4 -14.21 -17.00 -11.53
CA THR A 4 -15.10 -15.91 -11.95
C THR A 4 -14.41 -14.55 -11.89
N GLY A 5 -13.20 -14.45 -12.46
CA GLY A 5 -12.39 -13.23 -12.58
C GLY A 5 -13.21 -11.93 -12.59
N PHE A 6 -12.82 -10.98 -11.72
CA PHE A 6 -13.50 -9.71 -11.45
C PHE A 6 -14.32 -9.19 -12.65
N PRO A 7 -15.66 -9.26 -12.63
CA PRO A 7 -16.45 -8.98 -13.81
C PRO A 7 -16.35 -7.49 -14.19
N GLY A 8 -15.84 -7.23 -15.40
CA GLY A 8 -16.27 -6.10 -16.24
C GLY A 8 -15.53 -4.76 -16.17
N ASN A 9 -14.63 -4.49 -15.22
CA ASN A 9 -13.98 -3.16 -15.10
C ASN A 9 -12.45 -3.18 -14.87
N TYR A 10 -11.81 -4.33 -15.08
CA TYR A 10 -10.43 -4.58 -14.65
C TYR A 10 -9.57 -5.20 -15.76
N GLY A 11 -9.69 -4.68 -16.99
CA GLY A 11 -9.07 -5.27 -18.20
C GLY A 11 -7.56 -5.52 -18.12
N ASP A 12 -6.85 -4.84 -17.21
CA ASP A 12 -5.41 -4.98 -17.04
C ASP A 12 -5.01 -6.11 -16.07
N PHE A 13 -5.94 -6.64 -15.27
CA PHE A 13 -5.62 -7.71 -14.31
C PHE A 13 -5.29 -9.05 -14.98
N ASP A 14 -5.77 -9.28 -16.21
CA ASP A 14 -5.40 -10.45 -17.00
C ASP A 14 -3.94 -10.42 -17.47
N SER A 15 -3.31 -9.23 -17.45
CA SER A 15 -1.89 -9.01 -17.75
C SER A 15 -1.02 -8.80 -16.50
N LEU A 16 -1.58 -9.08 -15.31
CA LEU A 16 -0.90 -8.83 -14.05
C LEU A 16 0.37 -9.67 -13.92
N THR A 17 1.51 -8.99 -13.77
CA THR A 17 2.81 -9.66 -13.59
C THR A 17 3.17 -9.81 -12.11
N ARG A 18 2.89 -8.78 -11.30
CA ARG A 18 3.04 -8.79 -9.84
C ARG A 18 2.09 -7.78 -9.20
N ALA A 19 1.49 -8.12 -8.07
CA ALA A 19 0.74 -7.21 -7.21
C ALA A 19 0.95 -7.53 -5.73
N VAL A 20 0.86 -6.49 -4.91
CA VAL A 20 0.52 -6.61 -3.49
C VAL A 20 -0.99 -6.38 -3.39
N SER A 21 -1.69 -7.27 -2.71
CA SER A 21 -3.12 -7.12 -2.46
C SER A 21 -3.34 -7.10 -0.94
N CYS A 22 -4.20 -6.21 -0.48
CA CYS A 22 -4.41 -5.91 0.93
C CYS A 22 -5.86 -6.19 1.32
N THR A 23 -6.09 -6.50 2.60
CA THR A 23 -7.43 -6.57 3.19
C THR A 23 -7.72 -5.33 4.01
N ALA A 24 -9.00 -5.07 4.28
CA ALA A 24 -9.42 -4.06 5.23
C ALA A 24 -9.97 -4.64 6.53
N ASP A 25 -10.51 -5.87 6.49
CA ASP A 25 -11.22 -6.50 7.61
C ASP A 25 -10.74 -7.94 7.91
N PRO A 26 -10.72 -8.39 9.18
CA PRO A 26 -10.37 -9.76 9.54
C PRO A 26 -11.17 -10.87 8.85
N GLY A 27 -12.42 -10.60 8.46
CA GLY A 27 -13.27 -11.54 7.72
C GLY A 27 -12.73 -11.87 6.32
N GLU A 28 -11.85 -11.04 5.78
CA GLU A 28 -11.31 -11.19 4.42
C GLU A 28 -10.01 -12.01 4.37
N TRP A 29 -9.35 -12.23 5.52
CA TRP A 29 -8.01 -12.79 5.58
C TRP A 29 -7.89 -14.19 4.96
N ASP A 30 -8.83 -15.09 5.23
CA ASP A 30 -8.78 -16.46 4.70
C ASP A 30 -8.96 -16.47 3.17
N LEU A 31 -9.88 -15.63 2.67
CA LEU A 31 -10.09 -15.46 1.24
C LEU A 31 -8.84 -14.86 0.58
N GLN A 32 -8.22 -13.85 1.20
CA GLN A 32 -7.01 -13.23 0.70
C GLN A 32 -5.86 -14.22 0.55
N LEU A 33 -5.66 -15.07 1.55
CA LEU A 33 -4.64 -16.11 1.51
C LEU A 33 -4.91 -17.15 0.42
N SER A 34 -6.17 -17.42 0.11
CA SER A 34 -6.54 -18.34 -0.98
C SER A 34 -6.14 -17.85 -2.37
N PHE A 35 -5.94 -16.54 -2.55
CA PHE A 35 -5.48 -15.93 -3.80
C PHE A 35 -3.95 -15.80 -3.91
N SER A 36 -3.21 -16.24 -2.90
CA SER A 36 -1.75 -16.24 -2.91
C SER A 36 -1.20 -16.98 -4.13
N SER A 37 -0.30 -16.36 -4.86
CA SER A 37 0.32 -16.94 -6.05
C SER A 37 1.68 -16.30 -6.31
N ARG A 38 2.40 -16.77 -7.35
CA ARG A 38 3.64 -16.08 -7.78
C ARG A 38 3.40 -14.63 -8.21
N THR A 39 2.19 -14.33 -8.66
CA THR A 39 1.79 -13.00 -9.14
C THR A 39 1.22 -12.13 -8.03
N VAL A 40 0.59 -12.72 -7.02
CA VAL A 40 -0.11 -11.97 -5.96
C VAL A 40 0.54 -12.24 -4.61
N VAL A 41 1.12 -11.20 -4.03
CA VAL A 41 1.63 -11.20 -2.66
C VAL A 41 0.48 -10.80 -1.74
N PRO A 42 -0.03 -11.72 -0.91
CA PRO A 42 -1.16 -11.42 -0.03
C PRO A 42 -0.68 -10.62 1.18
N SER A 43 -1.38 -9.56 1.51
CA SER A 43 -1.25 -8.82 2.76
C SER A 43 -2.55 -8.89 3.53
N ILE A 44 -2.45 -9.12 4.84
CA ILE A 44 -3.60 -9.06 5.75
C ILE A 44 -3.42 -7.93 6.76
N GLY A 45 -4.52 -7.32 7.15
CA GLY A 45 -4.51 -6.25 8.14
C GLY A 45 -5.91 -5.81 8.51
N VAL A 46 -5.97 -4.99 9.54
CA VAL A 46 -7.14 -4.23 9.97
C VAL A 46 -6.93 -2.78 9.59
N HIS A 47 -7.72 -2.32 8.63
CA HIS A 47 -7.72 -0.94 8.16
C HIS A 47 -8.16 0.01 9.30
N PRO A 48 -7.69 1.27 9.35
CA PRO A 48 -8.13 2.24 10.36
C PRO A 48 -9.65 2.39 10.47
N TRP A 49 -10.37 2.16 9.37
CA TRP A 49 -11.84 2.22 9.34
C TRP A 49 -12.51 1.12 10.18
N ASN A 50 -11.81 -0.01 10.36
CA ASN A 50 -12.29 -1.18 11.10
C ASN A 50 -11.52 -1.34 12.43
N CYS A 51 -10.77 -0.32 12.88
CA CYS A 51 -9.92 -0.42 14.07
C CYS A 51 -10.64 -0.90 15.35
N GLY A 52 -11.95 -0.64 15.46
CA GLY A 52 -12.77 -1.10 16.59
C GLY A 52 -12.92 -2.62 16.70
N CYS A 53 -12.59 -3.39 15.66
CA CYS A 53 -12.56 -4.86 15.76
C CYS A 53 -11.24 -5.38 16.35
N TRP A 54 -10.19 -4.55 16.44
CA TRP A 54 -8.89 -4.97 16.97
C TRP A 54 -8.97 -5.28 18.46
N ASN A 55 -8.78 -6.54 18.81
CA ASN A 55 -8.78 -7.05 20.18
C ASN A 55 -7.85 -8.27 20.27
N VAL A 56 -7.65 -8.78 21.49
CA VAL A 56 -6.73 -9.90 21.76
C VAL A 56 -7.00 -11.11 20.86
N SER A 57 -8.26 -11.49 20.63
CA SER A 57 -8.56 -12.66 19.80
C SER A 57 -8.24 -12.42 18.32
N VAL A 58 -8.47 -11.20 17.82
CA VAL A 58 -8.12 -10.83 16.44
C VAL A 58 -6.61 -10.77 16.27
N GLU A 59 -5.89 -10.21 17.24
CA GLU A 59 -4.43 -10.14 17.26
C GLU A 59 -3.80 -11.54 17.31
N GLU A 60 -4.30 -12.44 18.17
CA GLU A 60 -3.84 -13.83 18.23
C GLU A 60 -4.02 -14.56 16.89
N ARG A 61 -5.18 -14.37 16.24
CA ARG A 61 -5.44 -14.95 14.91
C ARG A 61 -4.50 -14.35 13.86
N PHE A 62 -4.29 -13.05 13.89
CA PHE A 62 -3.39 -12.33 12.98
C PHE A 62 -1.97 -12.89 13.06
N LEU A 63 -1.42 -12.98 14.27
CA LEU A 63 -0.09 -13.55 14.51
C LEU A 63 -0.03 -15.02 14.08
N SER A 64 -1.03 -15.84 14.40
CA SER A 64 -1.08 -17.24 14.00
C SER A 64 -1.04 -17.44 12.48
N ILE A 65 -1.69 -16.55 11.73
CA ILE A 65 -1.66 -16.59 10.26
C ILE A 65 -0.27 -16.23 9.75
N LEU A 66 0.33 -15.14 10.25
CA LEU A 66 1.64 -14.67 9.81
C LEU A 66 2.77 -15.68 10.12
N GLU A 67 2.66 -16.42 11.22
CA GLU A 67 3.59 -17.51 11.55
C GLU A 67 3.49 -18.69 10.56
N LYS A 68 2.26 -19.03 10.13
CA LYS A 68 2.02 -20.14 9.19
C LYS A 68 2.30 -19.79 7.74
N SER A 69 2.24 -18.51 7.37
CA SER A 69 2.35 -18.03 5.99
C SER A 69 3.51 -17.05 5.84
N SER A 70 4.71 -17.57 5.53
CA SER A 70 5.91 -16.76 5.36
C SER A 70 5.85 -15.78 4.19
N SER A 71 5.01 -16.05 3.19
CA SER A 71 4.78 -15.17 2.04
C SER A 71 3.81 -14.03 2.34
N CYS A 72 3.00 -14.13 3.41
CA CYS A 72 2.01 -13.12 3.74
C CYS A 72 2.68 -11.88 4.34
N GLN A 73 2.30 -10.71 3.82
CA GLN A 73 2.72 -9.40 4.30
C GLN A 73 1.61 -8.76 5.14
N ILE A 74 1.81 -7.52 5.59
CA ILE A 74 0.84 -6.84 6.46
C ILE A 74 0.28 -5.62 5.75
N GLY A 75 -1.04 -5.50 5.75
CA GLY A 75 -1.72 -4.40 5.07
C GLY A 75 -3.16 -4.74 4.68
N GLU A 76 -4.05 -3.77 4.61
CA GLU A 76 -3.77 -2.34 4.78
C GLU A 76 -4.00 -1.92 6.23
N ILE A 77 -3.02 -1.22 6.82
CA ILE A 77 -3.04 -0.73 8.20
C ILE A 77 -2.76 0.77 8.20
N GLY A 78 -3.01 1.51 9.29
CA GLY A 78 -2.62 2.92 9.33
C GLY A 78 -3.63 3.81 10.03
N LEU A 79 -3.72 5.07 9.58
CA LEU A 79 -4.50 6.12 10.23
C LEU A 79 -5.29 6.97 9.23
N ASP A 80 -6.54 7.28 9.55
CA ASP A 80 -7.43 8.13 8.76
C ASP A 80 -8.20 9.10 9.68
N SER A 81 -7.74 10.36 9.75
CA SER A 81 -8.36 11.39 10.60
C SER A 81 -9.72 11.86 10.09
N LYS A 82 -10.13 11.46 8.87
CA LYS A 82 -11.47 11.75 8.35
C LYS A 82 -12.51 10.69 8.75
N LYS A 83 -12.06 9.57 9.34
CA LYS A 83 -12.91 8.41 9.62
C LYS A 83 -12.99 8.03 11.10
N GLY A 84 -12.42 8.84 11.98
CA GLY A 84 -12.53 8.69 13.43
C GLY A 84 -11.42 9.47 14.14
N ASP A 85 -11.37 9.36 15.47
CA ASP A 85 -10.23 9.86 16.22
C ASP A 85 -9.01 8.97 15.95
N VAL A 86 -7.89 9.60 15.60
CA VAL A 86 -6.60 8.93 15.41
C VAL A 86 -6.16 8.21 16.68
N SER A 87 -6.54 8.71 17.85
CA SER A 87 -6.21 8.08 19.14
C SER A 87 -6.84 6.69 19.29
N GLU A 88 -8.05 6.49 18.76
CA GLU A 88 -8.77 5.20 18.79
C GLU A 88 -8.21 4.20 17.77
N GLN A 89 -7.66 4.70 16.66
CA GLN A 89 -7.05 3.88 15.61
C GLN A 89 -5.63 3.41 15.96
N MET A 90 -4.92 4.18 16.80
CA MET A 90 -3.51 3.97 17.10
C MET A 90 -3.19 2.57 17.63
N PRO A 91 -3.93 1.98 18.60
CA PRO A 91 -3.60 0.65 19.13
C PRO A 91 -3.61 -0.45 18.05
N SER A 92 -4.60 -0.41 17.15
CA SER A 92 -4.68 -1.34 16.01
C SER A 92 -3.51 -1.15 15.05
N PHE A 93 -3.16 0.11 14.76
CA PHE A 93 -2.05 0.40 13.86
C PHE A 93 -0.70 -0.03 14.44
N THR A 94 -0.37 0.35 15.68
CA THR A 94 0.93 0.05 16.28
C THR A 94 1.10 -1.44 16.57
N GLY A 95 0.05 -2.15 17.00
CA GLY A 95 0.12 -3.60 17.22
C GLY A 95 0.47 -4.37 15.95
N GLN A 96 -0.14 -4.01 14.82
CA GLN A 96 0.19 -4.61 13.53
C GLN A 96 1.58 -4.20 13.02
N LEU A 97 2.03 -2.98 13.33
CA LEU A 97 3.36 -2.49 12.97
C LEU A 97 4.47 -3.16 13.79
N ASP A 98 4.23 -3.43 15.07
CA ASP A 98 5.13 -4.20 15.94
C ASP A 98 5.25 -5.66 15.48
N ALA A 99 4.13 -6.28 15.10
CA ALA A 99 4.13 -7.60 14.48
C ALA A 99 4.96 -7.62 13.18
N ALA A 100 4.82 -6.59 12.34
CA ALA A 100 5.60 -6.49 11.11
C ALA A 100 7.12 -6.39 11.36
N SER A 101 7.51 -5.55 12.31
CA SER A 101 8.90 -5.38 12.71
C SER A 101 9.51 -6.64 13.33
N SER A 102 8.73 -7.38 14.13
CA SER A 102 9.22 -8.61 14.78
C SER A 102 9.30 -9.81 13.84
N MET A 103 8.45 -9.85 12.81
CA MET A 103 8.35 -10.96 11.85
C MET A 103 9.01 -10.68 10.49
N ASP A 104 9.79 -9.59 10.38
CA ASP A 104 10.47 -9.17 9.14
C ASP A 104 9.50 -9.10 7.94
N ARG A 105 8.38 -8.38 8.13
CA ARG A 105 7.33 -8.20 7.12
C ARG A 105 7.39 -6.84 6.45
N VAL A 106 6.91 -6.80 5.21
CA VAL A 106 6.55 -5.56 4.53
C VAL A 106 5.19 -5.09 5.04
N VAL A 107 5.03 -3.78 5.17
CA VAL A 107 3.75 -3.15 5.52
C VAL A 107 3.25 -2.24 4.40
N SER A 108 1.96 -2.27 4.13
CA SER A 108 1.24 -1.26 3.34
C SER A 108 0.42 -0.38 4.27
N ILE A 109 0.72 0.93 4.28
CA ILE A 109 0.19 1.90 5.24
C ILE A 109 -0.75 2.90 4.57
N HIS A 110 -2.02 2.90 5.01
CA HIS A 110 -3.01 3.95 4.77
C HIS A 110 -2.69 5.20 5.58
N MET A 111 -2.87 6.36 4.97
CA MET A 111 -2.66 7.62 5.66
C MET A 111 -3.49 8.76 5.08
N VAL A 112 -4.42 9.29 5.87
CA VAL A 112 -5.20 10.48 5.50
C VAL A 112 -5.24 11.47 6.66
N GLY A 113 -4.64 12.64 6.47
CA GLY A 113 -4.64 13.74 7.44
C GLY A 113 -4.04 13.38 8.80
N ALA A 114 -3.12 12.42 8.83
CA ALA A 114 -2.47 11.87 10.02
C ALA A 114 -0.96 11.66 9.78
N GLU A 115 -0.36 12.43 8.87
CA GLU A 115 1.01 12.21 8.39
C GLU A 115 2.05 12.25 9.49
N LYS A 116 1.92 13.19 10.43
CA LYS A 116 2.81 13.28 11.58
C LYS A 116 2.71 12.04 12.46
N GLN A 117 1.49 11.59 12.75
CA GLN A 117 1.23 10.45 13.62
C GLN A 117 1.74 9.15 13.00
N VAL A 118 1.52 8.95 11.69
CA VAL A 118 2.08 7.82 10.95
C VAL A 118 3.61 7.84 10.96
N LEU A 119 4.22 9.00 10.71
CA LEU A 119 5.68 9.15 10.75
C LEU A 119 6.26 8.81 12.13
N ASP A 120 5.64 9.30 13.20
CA ASP A 120 6.09 9.05 14.57
C ASP A 120 5.89 7.57 14.98
N ALA A 121 4.80 6.94 14.54
CA ALA A 121 4.56 5.52 14.75
C ALA A 121 5.60 4.66 14.02
N ILE A 122 5.92 4.95 12.76
CA ILE A 122 6.97 4.23 12.01
C ILE A 122 8.33 4.37 12.70
N ARG A 123 8.67 5.56 13.20
CA ARG A 123 9.92 5.78 13.94
C ARG A 123 10.02 4.97 15.23
N THR A 124 8.89 4.65 15.84
CA THR A 124 8.86 3.96 17.14
C THR A 124 8.72 2.46 16.98
N HIS A 125 7.80 2.03 16.11
CA HIS A 125 7.36 0.64 15.97
C HIS A 125 7.80 0.00 14.65
N GLY A 126 8.00 0.79 13.59
CA GLY A 126 8.19 0.29 12.22
C GLY A 126 9.63 0.20 11.72
N ARG A 127 10.64 0.61 12.52
CA ARG A 127 12.04 0.73 12.05
C ARG A 127 12.68 -0.57 11.58
N SER A 128 12.17 -1.71 12.06
CA SER A 128 12.68 -3.04 11.71
C SER A 128 11.79 -3.76 10.70
N CYS A 129 10.75 -3.12 10.16
CA CYS A 129 9.98 -3.68 9.06
C CYS A 129 10.90 -3.88 7.85
N ARG A 130 10.70 -4.98 7.13
CA ARG A 130 11.47 -5.30 5.92
C ARG A 130 11.34 -4.23 4.83
N GLY A 131 10.14 -3.65 4.74
CA GLY A 131 9.82 -2.55 3.84
C GLY A 131 8.53 -1.88 4.25
N ILE A 132 8.39 -0.59 3.91
CA ILE A 132 7.21 0.21 4.24
C ILE A 132 6.71 0.86 2.96
N ILE A 133 5.50 0.52 2.55
CA ILE A 133 4.81 1.09 1.39
C ILE A 133 3.77 2.07 1.91
N LEU A 134 3.87 3.34 1.53
CA LEU A 134 2.85 4.34 1.80
C LEU A 134 1.81 4.30 0.68
N HIS A 135 0.65 3.72 0.98
CA HIS A 135 -0.46 3.56 0.04
C HIS A 135 -1.06 4.92 -0.33
N SER A 136 -1.40 5.09 -1.61
CA SER A 136 -2.07 6.24 -2.20
C SER A 136 -1.50 7.59 -1.74
N PHE A 137 -0.17 7.68 -1.68
CA PHE A 137 0.53 8.82 -1.13
C PHE A 137 0.30 10.09 -1.95
N SER A 138 0.16 11.23 -1.26
CA SER A 138 -0.10 12.51 -1.93
C SER A 138 0.50 13.74 -1.23
N SER A 139 1.34 13.57 -0.20
CA SER A 139 1.80 14.67 0.64
C SER A 139 3.19 15.18 0.26
N GLU A 140 3.29 16.31 -0.44
CA GLU A 140 4.57 16.90 -0.88
C GLU A 140 5.51 17.20 0.30
N SER A 141 4.99 17.73 1.41
CA SER A 141 5.81 18.13 2.58
C SER A 141 6.34 16.96 3.41
N TYR A 142 5.79 15.76 3.22
CA TYR A 142 6.18 14.57 3.99
C TYR A 142 7.05 13.58 3.20
N VAL A 143 7.35 13.87 1.93
CA VAL A 143 8.25 13.02 1.13
C VAL A 143 9.60 12.86 1.83
N LYS A 144 10.28 13.96 2.18
CA LYS A 144 11.61 13.90 2.80
C LYS A 144 11.60 13.17 4.16
N PRO A 145 10.69 13.48 5.11
CA PRO A 145 10.60 12.73 6.37
C PRO A 145 10.40 11.23 6.21
N PHE A 146 9.57 10.78 5.25
CA PHE A 146 9.35 9.35 5.01
C PHE A 146 10.50 8.70 4.23
N LEU A 147 11.17 9.45 3.33
CA LEU A 147 12.38 8.98 2.66
C LEU A 147 13.50 8.67 3.65
N ASP A 148 13.64 9.47 4.71
CA ASP A 148 14.64 9.25 5.77
C ASP A 148 14.41 7.96 6.56
N LEU A 149 13.21 7.37 6.45
CA LEU A 149 12.86 6.08 7.03
C LEU A 149 12.91 4.94 6.01
N GLY A 150 13.31 5.21 4.76
CA GLY A 150 13.40 4.23 3.70
C GLY A 150 12.05 3.83 3.08
N CYS A 151 10.99 4.60 3.30
CA CYS A 151 9.65 4.26 2.78
C CYS A 151 9.59 4.31 1.24
N MET A 152 8.74 3.45 0.69
CA MET A 152 8.27 3.45 -0.69
C MET A 152 6.99 4.28 -0.81
N PHE A 153 6.81 4.98 -1.93
CA PHE A 153 5.67 5.85 -2.19
C PHE A 153 4.81 5.26 -3.30
N SER A 154 3.65 4.72 -2.95
CA SER A 154 2.69 4.22 -3.92
C SER A 154 1.74 5.35 -4.34
N LEU A 155 1.62 5.59 -5.65
CA LEU A 155 0.67 6.56 -6.18
C LEU A 155 -0.51 5.84 -6.84
N SER A 156 -1.72 6.19 -6.42
CA SER A 156 -2.97 5.70 -7.02
C SER A 156 -3.51 6.67 -8.07
N PRO A 157 -4.49 6.25 -8.90
CA PRO A 157 -5.10 7.10 -9.92
C PRO A 157 -5.83 8.32 -9.34
N ARG A 158 -6.09 8.36 -8.02
CA ARG A 158 -6.63 9.55 -7.34
C ARG A 158 -5.75 10.78 -7.51
N ILE A 159 -4.44 10.59 -7.69
CA ILE A 159 -3.49 11.68 -7.90
C ILE A 159 -3.81 12.50 -9.16
N LEU A 160 -4.47 11.89 -10.16
CA LEU A 160 -4.85 12.53 -11.42
C LEU A 160 -5.93 13.62 -11.26
N ALA A 161 -6.61 13.67 -10.10
CA ALA A 161 -7.52 14.77 -9.80
C ALA A 161 -6.78 16.09 -9.47
N ARG A 162 -5.46 16.05 -9.26
CA ARG A 162 -4.63 17.23 -9.03
C ARG A 162 -4.13 17.82 -10.36
N SER A 163 -3.72 19.08 -10.33
CA SER A 163 -3.08 19.69 -11.50
C SER A 163 -1.76 19.00 -11.84
N LYS A 164 -1.42 18.92 -13.14
CA LYS A 164 -0.16 18.32 -13.61
C LYS A 164 1.07 18.88 -12.89
N ASP A 165 1.10 20.18 -12.58
CA ASP A 165 2.21 20.80 -11.85
C ASP A 165 2.35 20.31 -10.41
N LYS A 166 1.23 20.04 -9.71
CA LYS A 166 1.26 19.46 -8.37
C LYS A 166 1.77 18.02 -8.41
N VAL A 167 1.33 17.25 -9.40
CA VAL A 167 1.78 15.86 -9.58
C VAL A 167 3.27 15.82 -9.94
N ARG A 168 3.72 16.69 -10.85
CA ARG A 168 5.14 16.82 -11.22
C ARG A 168 6.02 17.13 -10.02
N ARG A 169 5.67 18.15 -9.22
CA ARG A 169 6.45 18.47 -8.01
C ARG A 169 6.54 17.30 -7.04
N LEU A 170 5.44 16.56 -6.83
CA LEU A 170 5.47 15.37 -5.98
C LEU A 170 6.42 14.29 -6.55
N LEU A 171 6.35 14.04 -7.86
CA LEU A 171 7.23 13.08 -8.54
C LEU A 171 8.70 13.49 -8.53
N ASP A 172 9.00 14.80 -8.61
CA ASP A 172 10.37 15.33 -8.56
C ASP A 172 10.99 15.19 -7.17
N LEU A 173 10.16 15.11 -6.12
CA LEU A 173 10.62 14.90 -4.74
C LEU A 173 10.87 13.42 -4.42
N ILE A 174 10.23 12.49 -5.14
CA ILE A 174 10.34 11.05 -4.90
C ILE A 174 11.44 10.46 -5.81
N PRO A 175 12.51 9.89 -5.25
CA PRO A 175 13.52 9.16 -6.01
C PRO A 175 12.92 8.02 -6.83
N ASP A 176 13.47 7.77 -8.02
CA ASP A 176 12.99 6.75 -8.94
C ASP A 176 13.02 5.35 -8.33
N ASP A 177 13.95 5.06 -7.41
CA ASP A 177 14.09 3.77 -6.72
C ASP A 177 13.17 3.63 -5.48
N ARG A 178 12.31 4.62 -5.24
CA ARG A 178 11.32 4.67 -4.15
C ARG A 178 9.87 4.84 -4.63
N LEU A 179 9.65 4.98 -5.93
CA LEU A 179 8.31 5.15 -6.50
C LEU A 179 7.64 3.80 -6.81
N LEU A 180 6.37 3.68 -6.48
CA LEU A 180 5.47 2.60 -6.87
C LEU A 180 4.21 3.19 -7.50
N LEU A 181 3.53 2.38 -8.31
CA LEU A 181 2.22 2.72 -8.90
C LEU A 181 1.23 1.62 -8.55
N GLU A 182 0.01 2.01 -8.22
CA GLU A 182 -1.08 1.09 -7.87
C GLU A 182 -2.38 1.48 -8.57
N SER A 183 -3.34 0.56 -8.57
CA SER A 183 -4.68 0.79 -9.11
C SER A 183 -5.67 1.30 -8.07
N ASP A 184 -5.43 1.01 -6.78
CA ASP A 184 -6.41 1.16 -5.68
C ASP A 184 -7.74 0.41 -5.98
N ALA A 185 -7.69 -0.65 -6.79
CA ALA A 185 -8.87 -1.43 -7.12
C ALA A 185 -9.45 -2.11 -5.87
N PRO A 186 -10.79 -2.12 -5.69
CA PRO A 186 -11.83 -1.67 -6.63
C PRO A 186 -12.14 -0.15 -6.58
N HIS A 187 -11.57 0.58 -5.63
CA HIS A 187 -11.85 2.00 -5.37
C HIS A 187 -11.07 2.94 -6.32
N GLN A 188 -11.25 2.73 -7.61
CA GLN A 188 -10.51 3.44 -8.66
C GLN A 188 -10.86 4.93 -8.74
N GLY A 189 -9.88 5.74 -9.16
CA GLY A 189 -10.10 7.14 -9.50
C GLY A 189 -11.01 7.29 -10.72
N ARG A 190 -11.75 8.40 -10.81
CA ARG A 190 -12.71 8.70 -11.90
C ARG A 190 -12.13 8.58 -13.32
N PHE A 191 -10.81 8.75 -13.46
CA PHE A 191 -10.09 8.74 -14.73
C PHE A 191 -9.26 7.48 -14.94
N PHE A 192 -9.45 6.45 -14.11
CA PHE A 192 -8.74 5.19 -14.26
C PHE A 192 -9.41 4.35 -15.34
N THR A 193 -8.67 4.06 -16.39
CA THR A 193 -9.07 3.16 -17.49
C THR A 193 -8.20 1.90 -17.55
N GLY A 194 -7.21 1.80 -16.66
CA GLY A 194 -6.22 0.73 -16.61
C GLY A 194 -4.89 1.24 -16.04
N MET A 195 -4.10 0.33 -15.48
CA MET A 195 -2.71 0.57 -15.11
C MET A 195 -1.87 1.01 -16.31
N GLY A 196 -2.12 0.49 -17.52
CA GLY A 196 -1.40 0.91 -18.72
C GLY A 196 -1.58 2.41 -19.03
N ASP A 197 -2.81 2.91 -18.94
CA ASP A 197 -3.11 4.34 -19.13
C ASP A 197 -2.63 5.18 -17.95
N PHE A 198 -2.69 4.64 -16.73
CA PHE A 198 -2.17 5.33 -15.56
C PHE A 198 -0.65 5.53 -15.65
N VAL A 199 0.10 4.49 -16.03
CA VAL A 199 1.55 4.57 -16.28
C VAL A 199 1.85 5.61 -17.36
N ARG A 200 1.12 5.59 -18.49
CA ARG A 200 1.30 6.60 -19.57
C ARG A 200 1.08 8.02 -19.05
N SER A 201 0.05 8.23 -18.25
CA SER A 201 -0.29 9.54 -17.68
C SER A 201 0.80 10.03 -16.72
N MET A 202 1.32 9.15 -15.86
CA MET A 202 2.38 9.49 -14.92
C MET A 202 3.71 9.73 -15.64
N ALA A 203 4.01 8.97 -16.69
CA ALA A 203 5.20 9.14 -17.52
C ALA A 203 5.19 10.48 -18.28
N ASP A 204 4.05 10.91 -18.84
CA ASP A 204 3.87 12.24 -19.44
C ASP A 204 4.16 13.36 -18.44
N VAL A 205 3.66 13.25 -17.21
CA VAL A 205 3.91 14.24 -16.17
C VAL A 205 5.40 14.29 -15.79
N LYS A 206 6.02 13.11 -15.60
CA LYS A 206 7.45 12.98 -15.23
C LYS A 206 8.42 13.34 -16.37
N GLY A 207 7.96 13.30 -17.63
CA GLY A 207 8.81 13.52 -18.80
C GLY A 207 9.73 12.34 -19.11
N CYS A 208 9.25 11.10 -18.91
CA CYS A 208 10.01 9.88 -19.16
C CYS A 208 9.24 8.87 -20.03
N SER A 209 9.89 7.78 -20.42
CA SER A 209 9.24 6.69 -21.17
C SER A 209 8.26 5.93 -20.27
N PRO A 210 7.02 5.64 -20.72
CA PRO A 210 6.09 4.76 -20.00
C PRO A 210 6.67 3.37 -19.71
N HIS A 211 7.48 2.84 -20.64
CA HIS A 211 8.14 1.54 -20.47
C HIS A 211 9.17 1.59 -19.33
N ASP A 212 10.00 2.64 -19.28
CA ASP A 212 11.01 2.79 -18.24
C ASP A 212 10.37 3.01 -16.87
N LEU A 213 9.30 3.82 -16.81
CA LEU A 213 8.54 4.01 -15.57
C LEU A 213 7.96 2.68 -15.07
N ALA A 214 7.30 1.91 -15.95
CA ALA A 214 6.74 0.60 -15.58
C ALA A 214 7.81 -0.39 -15.11
N ARG A 215 8.94 -0.47 -15.83
CA ARG A 215 10.06 -1.34 -15.44
C ARG A 215 10.61 -0.94 -14.08
N ASN A 216 10.88 0.35 -13.87
CA ASN A 216 11.46 0.84 -12.63
C ASN A 216 10.54 0.57 -11.43
N THR A 217 9.24 0.85 -11.55
CA THR A 217 8.28 0.62 -10.46
C THR A 217 8.08 -0.89 -10.20
N TYR A 218 8.16 -1.72 -11.23
CA TYR A 218 8.17 -3.18 -11.09
C TYR A 218 9.41 -3.69 -10.34
N GLU A 219 10.61 -3.25 -10.74
CA GLU A 219 11.86 -3.62 -10.05
C GLU A 219 11.88 -3.14 -8.60
N ASN A 220 11.36 -1.95 -8.33
CA ASN A 220 11.17 -1.42 -6.98
C ASN A 220 10.26 -2.32 -6.14
N LEU A 221 9.15 -2.79 -6.73
CA LEU A 221 8.22 -3.69 -6.06
C LEU A 221 8.91 -5.02 -5.73
N GLU A 222 9.57 -5.65 -6.70
CA GLU A 222 10.29 -6.91 -6.51
C GLU A 222 11.36 -6.80 -5.41
N ARG A 223 12.13 -5.70 -5.36
CA ARG A 223 13.09 -5.47 -4.27
C ARG A 223 12.44 -5.32 -2.90
N THR A 224 11.19 -4.87 -2.85
CA THR A 224 10.48 -4.61 -1.59
C THR A 224 9.82 -5.87 -1.06
N VAL A 225 9.14 -6.64 -1.93
CA VAL A 225 8.29 -7.78 -1.52
C VAL A 225 8.79 -9.15 -1.95
N GLY A 226 9.90 -9.23 -2.70
CA GLY A 226 10.51 -10.45 -3.21
C GLY A 226 11.62 -11.00 -2.31
#